data_AF-A0A496VN94-F1
#
_entry.id   AF-A0A496VN94-F1
#
_cell.length_a   1.000
_cell.length_b   1.000
_cell.length_c   1.000
_cell.angle_alpha   90.00
_cell.angle_beta   90.00
_cell.angle_gamma   90.00
#
_symmetry.space_group_name_H-M   'P 1'
#
loop_
_entity.id
_entity.type
_entity.pdbx_description
1 polymer ?
#
loop_
_entity_poly.entity_id
_entity_poly.type
_entity_poly.pdbx_seq_one_letter_code
_entity_poly.pdbx_strand_id
1 'polypeptide(L)'
;MAQQEQNALWQLFSGHGQGFKYGDTHYQWRVPMDKSLLNQLYQLYLKEEVKMPYTFEEFHRNYTMPFIESLPFEMRLKGIPTQERLKGLAPNERLKGLAPNEVFEQFTPDDRLKGLAPNEIEAYLRKLKKKTH
;
A
#
# COMPACT_ATOMS: atom_id res chain seq x y z
N MET A 1 -7.03 12.43 -28.60
CA MET A 1 -7.97 13.53 -28.93
C MET A 1 -7.60 14.09 -30.29
N ALA A 2 -8.58 14.36 -31.16
CA ALA A 2 -8.32 14.95 -32.47
C ALA A 2 -7.70 16.35 -32.34
N GLN A 3 -6.76 16.69 -33.21
CA GLN A 3 -6.13 18.00 -33.31
C GLN A 3 -7.10 18.99 -33.97
N GLN A 4 -8.02 19.51 -33.16
CA GLN A 4 -8.96 20.56 -33.53
C GLN A 4 -8.72 21.76 -32.60
N GLU A 5 -8.85 22.98 -33.11
CA GLU A 5 -8.62 24.21 -32.33
C GLU A 5 -9.48 24.30 -31.07
N GLN A 6 -10.72 23.82 -31.14
CA GLN A 6 -11.66 23.77 -30.01
C GLN A 6 -11.16 22.89 -28.85
N ASN A 7 -10.25 21.94 -29.14
CA ASN A 7 -9.67 21.04 -28.15
C ASN A 7 -8.30 21.50 -27.65
N ALA A 8 -7.79 22.66 -28.09
CA ALA A 8 -6.44 23.10 -27.78
C ALA A 8 -6.17 23.21 -26.26
N LEU A 9 -7.16 23.65 -25.47
CA LEU A 9 -7.08 23.68 -24.01
C LEU A 9 -6.88 22.27 -23.42
N TRP A 10 -7.65 21.30 -23.88
CA TRP A 10 -7.56 19.91 -23.41
C TRP A 10 -6.23 19.25 -23.80
N GLN A 11 -5.64 19.67 -24.90
CA GLN A 11 -4.34 19.17 -25.35
C GLN A 11 -3.19 19.59 -24.42
N LEU A 12 -3.28 20.76 -23.77
CA LEU A 12 -2.34 21.21 -22.72
C LEU A 12 -2.30 20.24 -21.53
N PHE A 13 -3.43 19.60 -21.21
CA PHE A 13 -3.57 18.69 -20.06
C PHE A 13 -3.63 17.21 -20.46
N SER A 14 -3.29 16.89 -21.72
CA SER A 14 -3.42 15.53 -22.26
C SER A 14 -2.42 14.51 -21.69
N GLY A 15 -1.42 14.96 -20.92
CA GLY A 15 -0.32 14.12 -20.46
C GLY A 15 0.63 13.64 -21.56
N HIS A 16 0.43 14.06 -22.82
CA HIS A 16 1.25 13.68 -23.98
C HIS A 16 2.02 14.90 -24.51
N GLY A 17 3.34 14.76 -24.68
CA GLY A 17 4.20 15.88 -25.09
C GLY A 17 3.83 16.52 -26.44
N GLN A 18 3.35 15.73 -27.41
CA GLN A 18 2.86 16.26 -28.69
C GLN A 18 1.55 17.04 -28.55
N GLY A 19 0.65 16.59 -27.67
CA GLY A 19 -0.59 17.29 -27.33
C GLY A 19 -0.29 18.61 -26.65
N PHE A 20 0.63 18.62 -25.66
CA PHE A 20 1.04 19.85 -25.00
C PHE A 20 1.56 20.89 -26.00
N LYS A 21 2.47 20.51 -26.92
CA LYS A 21 2.99 21.43 -27.95
C LYS A 21 1.89 22.00 -28.84
N TYR A 22 0.94 21.15 -29.27
CA TYR A 22 -0.19 21.58 -30.07
C TYR A 22 -1.08 22.57 -29.29
N GLY A 23 -1.44 22.23 -28.06
CA GLY A 23 -2.23 23.08 -27.17
C GLY A 23 -1.55 24.42 -26.89
N ASP A 24 -0.25 24.43 -26.63
CA ASP A 24 0.52 25.64 -26.35
C ASP A 24 0.56 26.61 -27.54
N THR A 25 0.57 26.06 -28.76
CA THR A 25 0.62 26.83 -30.01
C THR A 25 -0.76 27.35 -30.41
N HIS A 26 -1.82 26.56 -30.21
CA HIS A 26 -3.14 26.84 -30.77
C HIS A 26 -4.14 27.38 -29.73
N TYR A 27 -3.86 27.24 -28.43
CA TYR A 27 -4.74 27.78 -27.40
C TYR A 27 -4.46 29.28 -27.19
N GLN A 28 -5.47 30.08 -27.52
CA GLN A 28 -5.45 31.51 -27.22
C GLN A 28 -5.85 31.73 -25.76
N TRP A 29 -4.87 32.06 -24.92
CA TRP A 29 -5.11 32.48 -23.54
C TRP A 29 -5.95 33.76 -23.55
N ARG A 30 -7.09 33.74 -22.87
CA ARG A 30 -7.98 34.92 -22.76
C ARG A 30 -7.28 36.11 -22.10
N VAL A 31 -6.26 35.84 -21.29
CA VAL A 31 -5.38 36.83 -20.66
C VAL A 31 -3.93 36.36 -20.81
N PRO A 32 -3.21 36.80 -21.85
CA PRO A 32 -1.83 36.32 -22.12
C PRO A 32 -0.84 36.62 -20.98
N MET A 33 -1.11 37.70 -20.23
CA MET A 33 -0.32 38.13 -19.07
C MET A 33 -0.36 37.09 -17.94
N ASP A 34 -1.44 36.32 -17.83
CA ASP A 34 -1.62 35.29 -16.80
C ASP A 34 -0.73 34.07 -17.03
N LYS A 35 -0.35 33.76 -18.29
CA LYS A 35 0.61 32.66 -18.59
C LYS A 35 2.01 33.01 -18.08
N SER A 36 2.46 34.24 -18.34
CA SER A 36 3.74 34.74 -17.84
C SER A 36 3.74 34.76 -16.31
N LEU A 37 2.66 35.26 -15.71
CA LEU A 37 2.50 35.30 -14.25
C LEU A 37 2.50 33.90 -13.65
N LEU A 38 1.76 32.95 -14.21
CA LEU A 38 1.72 31.56 -13.74
C LEU A 38 3.10 30.89 -13.79
N ASN A 39 3.84 31.09 -14.88
CA ASN A 39 5.21 30.60 -15.01
C ASN A 39 6.14 31.24 -13.96
N GLN A 40 6.04 32.56 -13.76
CA GLN A 40 6.82 33.26 -12.74
C GLN A 40 6.49 32.76 -11.32
N LEU A 41 5.21 32.59 -10.99
CA LEU A 41 4.77 32.02 -9.72
C LEU A 41 5.31 30.60 -9.53
N TYR A 42 5.24 29.75 -10.54
CA TYR A 42 5.79 28.39 -10.48
C TYR A 42 7.31 28.38 -10.23
N GLN A 43 8.06 29.28 -10.89
CA GLN A 43 9.50 29.43 -10.66
C GLN A 43 9.81 29.96 -9.25
N LEU A 44 8.96 30.81 -8.67
CA LEU A 44 9.10 31.26 -7.28
C LEU A 44 8.84 30.11 -6.30
N TYR A 45 7.80 29.30 -6.53
CA TYR A 45 7.53 28.11 -5.72
C TYR A 45 8.70 27.12 -5.70
N LEU A 46 9.36 26.91 -6.85
CA LEU A 46 10.56 26.06 -6.94
C LEU A 46 11.77 26.65 -6.19
N LYS A 47 11.87 27.98 -6.09
CA LYS A 47 13.00 28.66 -5.42
C LYS A 47 12.81 28.80 -3.92
N GLU A 48 11.59 29.03 -3.45
CA GLU A 48 11.30 29.29 -2.05
C GLU A 48 11.12 28.02 -1.20
N GLU A 49 11.40 26.83 -1.77
CA GLU A 49 11.15 25.52 -1.15
C GLU A 49 9.79 25.44 -0.45
N VAL A 50 8.78 26.13 -1.02
CA VAL A 50 7.48 26.30 -0.38
C VAL A 50 6.91 24.90 -0.17
N LYS A 51 6.73 24.54 1.11
CA LYS A 51 6.07 23.29 1.46
C LYS A 51 4.62 23.39 1.02
N MET A 52 4.34 22.85 -0.15
CA MET A 52 2.98 22.77 -0.67
C MET A 52 2.12 22.04 0.37
N PRO A 53 0.97 22.62 0.78
CA PRO A 53 0.09 22.00 1.78
C PRO A 53 -0.56 20.72 1.25
N TYR A 54 -0.51 20.50 -0.07
CA TYR A 54 -0.91 19.28 -0.73
C TYR A 54 0.15 18.86 -1.75
N THR A 55 0.76 17.71 -1.53
CA THR A 55 1.88 17.18 -2.31
C THR A 55 1.41 16.19 -3.37
N PHE A 56 2.25 15.98 -4.38
CA PHE A 56 2.00 14.94 -5.39
C PHE A 56 1.88 13.54 -4.75
N GLU A 57 2.61 13.28 -3.66
CA GLU A 57 2.53 12.04 -2.90
C GLU A 57 1.16 11.89 -2.21
N GLU A 58 0.64 12.96 -1.60
CA GLU A 58 -0.71 12.97 -1.01
C GLU A 58 -1.80 12.80 -2.08
N PHE A 59 -1.63 13.41 -3.25
CA PHE A 59 -2.51 13.16 -4.40
C PHE A 59 -2.50 11.70 -4.83
N HIS A 60 -1.31 11.13 -5.02
CA HIS A 60 -1.16 9.73 -5.36
C HIS A 60 -1.79 8.82 -4.31
N ARG A 61 -1.58 9.10 -3.02
CA ARG A 61 -2.19 8.35 -1.92
C ARG A 61 -3.71 8.41 -1.98
N ASN A 62 -4.29 9.60 -2.11
CA ASN A 62 -5.73 9.80 -2.13
C ASN A 62 -6.41 9.20 -3.36
N TYR A 63 -5.72 9.16 -4.51
CA TYR A 63 -6.26 8.53 -5.72
C TYR A 63 -6.07 7.00 -5.71
N THR A 64 -4.94 6.51 -5.18
CA THR A 64 -4.59 5.08 -5.25
C THR A 64 -5.26 4.26 -4.15
N MET A 65 -5.43 4.80 -2.94
CA MET A 65 -6.01 4.07 -1.82
C MET A 65 -7.44 3.57 -2.11
N PRO A 66 -8.37 4.40 -2.63
CA PRO A 66 -9.71 3.92 -2.98
C PRO A 66 -9.69 2.80 -4.04
N PHE A 67 -8.76 2.87 -4.99
CA PHE A 67 -8.59 1.81 -5.99
C PHE A 67 -8.14 0.50 -5.33
N ILE A 68 -7.11 0.52 -4.48
CA ILE A 68 -6.64 -0.67 -3.73
C ILE A 68 -7.78 -1.23 -2.86
N GLU A 69 -8.56 -0.37 -2.21
CA GLU A 69 -9.71 -0.75 -1.38
C GLU A 69 -10.88 -1.32 -2.19
N SER A 70 -11.01 -0.96 -3.47
CA SER A 70 -12.01 -1.56 -4.36
C SER A 70 -11.61 -2.96 -4.86
N LEU A 71 -10.32 -3.30 -4.84
CA LEU A 71 -9.85 -4.61 -5.29
C LEU A 71 -10.27 -5.73 -4.32
N PRO A 72 -10.63 -6.92 -4.82
CA PRO A 72 -10.78 -8.10 -3.98
C PRO A 72 -9.49 -8.40 -3.21
N PHE A 73 -9.62 -8.94 -2.00
CA PHE A 73 -8.48 -9.22 -1.11
C PHE A 73 -7.40 -10.08 -1.78
N GLU A 74 -7.79 -11.10 -2.54
CA GLU A 74 -6.86 -11.97 -3.27
C GLU A 74 -5.99 -11.20 -4.27
N MET A 75 -6.56 -10.19 -4.94
CA MET A 75 -5.83 -9.35 -5.89
C MET A 75 -4.87 -8.41 -5.18
N ARG A 76 -5.22 -7.89 -3.99
CA ARG A 76 -4.32 -7.03 -3.19
C ARG A 76 -3.05 -7.77 -2.77
N LEU A 77 -3.17 -9.07 -2.51
CA LEU A 77 -2.05 -9.90 -2.08
C LEU A 77 -1.32 -10.61 -3.23
N LYS A 78 -1.82 -10.51 -4.46
CA LYS A 78 -1.26 -11.18 -5.62
C LYS A 78 0.17 -10.69 -5.86
N GLY A 79 1.12 -11.62 -5.99
CA GLY A 79 2.54 -11.30 -6.17
C GLY A 79 3.32 -11.01 -4.89
N ILE A 80 2.66 -10.88 -3.73
CA ILE A 80 3.35 -10.76 -2.43
C ILE A 80 3.60 -12.16 -1.85
N PRO A 81 4.87 -12.57 -1.61
CA PRO A 81 5.20 -13.85 -0.98
C PRO A 81 4.62 -13.98 0.43
N THR A 82 4.23 -15.17 0.86
CA THR A 82 3.61 -15.41 2.18
C THR A 82 4.49 -14.92 3.34
N GLN A 83 5.81 -15.07 3.24
CA GLN A 83 6.74 -14.57 4.26
C GLN A 83 6.68 -13.05 4.41
N GLU A 84 6.53 -12.32 3.31
CA GLU A 84 6.42 -10.86 3.33
C GLU A 84 5.06 -10.40 3.87
N ARG A 85 3.98 -11.15 3.60
CA ARG A 85 2.65 -10.87 4.16
C ARG A 85 2.63 -10.93 5.68
N LEU A 86 3.48 -11.78 6.27
CA LEU A 86 3.58 -11.95 7.73
C LEU A 86 4.67 -11.06 8.36
N LYS A 87 5.42 -10.30 7.55
CA LYS A 87 6.48 -9.41 8.02
C LYS A 87 5.88 -8.26 8.82
N GLY A 88 6.35 -8.08 10.05
CA GLY A 88 5.81 -7.08 10.98
C GLY A 88 4.76 -7.61 11.96
N LEU A 89 4.17 -8.79 11.72
CA LEU A 89 3.30 -9.45 12.70
C LEU A 89 4.14 -10.20 13.74
N ALA A 90 3.77 -10.05 15.02
CA ALA A 90 4.36 -10.82 16.11
C ALA A 90 3.93 -12.29 16.02
N PRO A 91 4.73 -13.27 16.52
CA PRO A 91 4.44 -14.70 16.37
C PRO A 91 3.04 -15.12 16.89
N ASN A 92 2.60 -14.53 18.00
CA ASN A 92 1.28 -14.75 18.57
C ASN A 92 0.13 -14.26 17.66
N GLU A 93 0.32 -13.17 16.93
CA GLU A 93 -0.67 -12.65 15.99
C GLU A 93 -0.77 -13.53 14.74
N ARG A 94 0.35 -14.13 14.31
CA ARG A 94 0.35 -15.06 13.16
C ARG A 94 -0.42 -16.35 13.44
N LEU A 95 -0.45 -16.79 14.70
CA LEU A 95 -1.14 -17.99 15.14
C LEU A 95 -2.57 -17.70 15.63
N LYS A 96 -2.98 -16.42 15.67
CA LYS A 96 -4.29 -16.01 16.18
C LYS A 96 -5.39 -16.56 15.28
N GLY A 97 -6.30 -17.33 15.87
CA GLY A 97 -7.42 -17.97 15.17
C GLY A 97 -7.16 -19.42 14.75
N LEU A 98 -5.94 -19.93 14.91
CA LEU A 98 -5.65 -21.37 14.79
C LEU A 98 -5.89 -22.07 16.12
N ALA A 99 -6.46 -23.28 16.07
CA ALA A 99 -6.54 -24.12 17.25
C ALA A 99 -5.14 -24.64 17.62
N PRO A 100 -4.80 -24.80 18.92
CA PRO A 100 -3.50 -25.33 19.32
C PRO A 100 -3.13 -26.65 18.64
N ASN A 101 -4.09 -27.55 18.44
CA ASN A 101 -3.84 -28.83 17.77
C ASN A 101 -3.35 -28.66 16.32
N GLU A 102 -3.96 -27.76 15.54
CA GLU A 102 -3.58 -27.48 14.15
C GLU A 102 -2.15 -26.92 14.08
N VAL A 103 -1.78 -26.07 15.04
CA VAL A 103 -0.41 -25.54 15.13
C VAL A 103 0.58 -26.64 15.49
N PHE A 104 0.22 -27.54 16.41
CA PHE A 104 1.09 -28.59 16.89
C PHE A 104 1.25 -29.77 15.93
N GLU A 105 0.30 -30.01 15.02
CA GLU A 105 0.31 -31.13 14.06
C GLU A 105 1.60 -31.23 13.24
N GLN A 106 2.19 -30.10 12.86
CA GLN A 106 3.44 -30.04 12.10
C GLN A 106 4.70 -30.37 12.93
N PHE A 107 4.61 -30.41 14.27
CA PHE A 107 5.74 -30.66 15.17
C PHE A 107 5.76 -32.10 15.66
N THR A 108 6.96 -32.65 15.83
CA THR A 108 7.17 -33.96 16.47
C THR A 108 6.79 -33.91 17.95
N PRO A 109 6.42 -35.05 18.60
CA PRO A 109 6.12 -35.07 20.03
C PRO A 109 7.24 -34.49 20.91
N ASP A 110 8.50 -34.77 20.60
CA ASP A 110 9.65 -34.22 21.31
C ASP A 110 9.75 -32.70 21.16
N ASP A 111 9.54 -32.15 19.95
CA ASP A 111 9.58 -30.70 19.71
C ASP A 111 8.45 -29.96 20.45
N ARG A 112 7.28 -30.59 20.60
CA ARG A 112 6.14 -30.02 21.36
C ARG A 112 6.43 -29.90 22.85
N LEU A 113 7.26 -30.80 23.40
CA LEU A 113 7.63 -30.82 24.81
C LEU A 113 8.91 -30.02 25.10
N LYS A 114 9.64 -29.64 24.06
CA LYS A 114 10.89 -28.88 24.15
C LYS A 114 10.63 -27.51 24.78
N GLY A 115 11.31 -27.24 25.89
CA GLY A 115 11.17 -25.99 26.65
C GLY A 115 10.24 -26.07 27.86
N LEU A 116 9.51 -27.17 28.06
CA LEU A 116 8.84 -27.47 29.32
C LEU A 116 9.82 -28.11 30.32
N ALA A 117 9.69 -27.80 31.61
CA ALA A 117 10.51 -28.46 32.61
C ALA A 117 10.06 -29.92 32.81
N PRO A 118 10.99 -30.88 33.02
CA PRO A 118 10.63 -32.29 33.22
C PRO A 118 9.59 -32.51 34.33
N ASN A 119 9.70 -31.75 35.42
CA ASN A 119 8.77 -31.81 36.55
C ASN A 119 7.32 -31.43 36.16
N GLU A 120 7.14 -30.49 35.22
CA GLU A 120 5.82 -30.06 34.75
C GLU A 120 5.17 -31.15 33.89
N ILE A 121 5.97 -31.79 33.03
CA ILE A 121 5.54 -32.92 32.19
C ILE A 121 5.11 -34.09 33.09
N GLU A 122 5.94 -34.47 34.07
CA GLU A 122 5.60 -35.54 35.02
C GLU A 122 4.33 -35.24 35.82
N ALA A 123 4.17 -34.01 36.30
CA ALA A 123 2.98 -33.59 37.03
C ALA A 123 1.71 -33.71 36.16
N TYR A 124 1.79 -33.33 34.88
CA TYR A 124 0.69 -33.48 33.93
C TYR A 124 0.36 -34.96 33.65
N LEU A 125 1.36 -35.81 33.45
CA LEU A 125 1.18 -37.26 33.27
C LEU A 125 0.51 -37.90 34.49
N ARG A 126 0.88 -37.50 35.71
CA ARG A 126 0.22 -37.96 36.95
C ARG A 126 -1.26 -37.55 37.00
N LYS A 127 -1.62 -36.34 36.54
CA LYS A 127 -3.01 -35.91 36.44
C LYS A 127 -3.79 -36.74 35.42
N LEU A 128 -3.21 -37.03 34.25
CA LEU A 128 -3.84 -37.85 33.22
C LEU A 128 -4.14 -39.26 33.72
N LYS A 129 -3.16 -39.94 34.33
CA LYS A 129 -3.32 -41.29 34.87
C LYS A 129 -4.41 -41.39 35.95
N LYS A 130 -4.57 -40.34 36.77
CA LYS A 130 -5.66 -40.25 37.77
C LYS A 130 -7.05 -40.03 37.17
N LYS A 131 -7.12 -39.54 35.92
CA LYS A 131 -8.37 -39.27 35.20
C LYS A 131 -8.83 -40.44 34.35
N THR A 132 -7.96 -41.44 34.15
CA THR A 132 -8.22 -42.67 33.39
C THR A 132 -8.60 -43.85 34.28
N HIS A 133 -8.53 -43.68 35.60
CA HIS A 133 -9.08 -44.58 36.62
C HIS A 133 -10.37 -43.99 37.19
#